data_AF-A0A959GXM4-F1
#
_entry.id   AF-A0A959GXM4-F1
#
_cell.length_a   1.000
_cell.length_b   1.000
_cell.length_c   1.000
_cell.angle_alpha   90.00
_cell.angle_beta   90.00
_cell.angle_gamma   90.00
#
_symmetry.space_group_name_H-M   'P 1'
#
loop_
_entity.id
_entity.type
_entity.pdbx_description
1 polymer ?
#
loop_
_entity_poly.entity_id
_entity_poly.type
_entity_poly.pdbx_seq_one_letter_code
_entity_poly.pdbx_strand_id
1 'polypeptide(L)'
;GKVFIPGVEFYRFLHDNIQPSTDRFRYFENMDVKIEGGGKEIKEYQLTSAANSGITGAEVFSIYTNMSEGYGLFSSKNVSVFGGIKVNVKTVDSMSVHPLTFDLNFKY
;
A
#
# COMPACT_ATOMS: atom_id res chain seq x y z
N GLY A 1 -16.80 3.32 -3.58
CA GLY A 1 -15.93 4.41 -3.14
C GLY A 1 -14.79 4.56 -4.12
N LYS A 2 -14.42 5.78 -4.51
CA LYS A 2 -13.20 6.05 -5.27
C LYS A 2 -12.11 6.40 -4.27
N VAL A 3 -11.03 5.63 -4.22
CA VAL A 3 -9.85 5.96 -3.42
C VAL A 3 -8.89 6.69 -4.34
N PHE A 4 -8.50 7.91 -3.99
CA PHE A 4 -7.45 8.63 -4.69
C PHE A 4 -6.11 8.20 -4.12
N ILE A 5 -5.28 7.58 -4.96
CA ILE A 5 -3.89 7.26 -4.60
C ILE A 5 -3.02 8.29 -5.32
N PRO A 6 -2.27 9.13 -4.58
CA PRO A 6 -1.34 10.06 -5.20
C PRO A 6 -0.33 9.29 -6.07
N GLY A 7 -0.14 9.72 -7.31
CA GLY A 7 0.83 9.08 -8.22
C GLY A 7 2.26 9.08 -7.71
N VAL A 8 2.62 9.98 -6.78
CA VAL A 8 3.95 10.02 -6.13
C VAL A 8 4.26 8.75 -5.34
N GLU A 9 3.25 8.12 -4.74
CA GLU A 9 3.41 6.91 -3.94
C GLU A 9 3.85 5.72 -4.81
N PHE A 10 3.43 5.70 -6.08
CA PHE A 10 3.90 4.70 -7.04
C PHE A 10 5.40 4.86 -7.31
N TYR A 11 5.89 6.07 -7.56
CA TYR A 11 7.33 6.30 -7.79
C TYR A 11 8.16 6.02 -6.53
N ARG A 12 7.65 6.38 -5.34
CA ARG A 12 8.31 6.04 -4.07
C ARG A 12 8.36 4.53 -3.84
N PHE A 13 7.28 3.82 -4.15
CA PHE A 13 7.27 2.36 -4.08
C PHE A 13 8.36 1.73 -4.96
N LEU A 14 8.54 2.22 -6.20
CA LEU A 14 9.60 1.72 -7.08
C LEU A 14 11.00 2.01 -6.50
N HIS A 15 11.23 3.24 -6.03
CA HIS A 15 12.49 3.63 -5.37
C HIS A 15 12.83 2.72 -4.19
N ASP A 16 11.87 2.45 -3.31
CA ASP A 16 12.10 1.71 -2.08
C ASP A 16 12.31 0.20 -2.31
N ASN A 17 11.90 -0.33 -3.48
CA ASN A 17 11.90 -1.76 -3.76
C ASN A 17 12.84 -2.18 -4.91
N ILE A 18 13.42 -1.23 -5.64
CA ILE A 18 14.31 -1.52 -6.78
C ILE A 18 15.66 -0.85 -6.53
N GLN A 19 16.73 -1.63 -6.64
CA GLN A 19 18.08 -1.09 -6.55
C GLN A 19 18.42 -0.25 -7.80
N PRO A 20 19.08 0.91 -7.62
CA PRO A 20 19.60 1.71 -8.71
C PRO A 20 20.50 0.90 -9.65
N SER A 21 20.53 1.27 -10.92
CA SER A 21 21.25 0.53 -11.97
C SER A 21 21.93 1.48 -12.94
N THR A 22 23.25 1.39 -13.05
CA THR A 22 24.05 2.22 -13.99
C THR A 22 24.56 1.45 -15.20
N ASP A 23 24.59 0.12 -15.14
CA ASP A 23 25.12 -0.77 -16.18
C ASP A 23 24.01 -1.39 -17.06
N ARG A 24 22.76 -1.37 -16.58
CA ARG A 24 21.62 -2.02 -17.25
C ARG A 24 20.40 -1.12 -17.25
N PHE A 25 19.62 -1.22 -18.32
CA PHE A 25 18.31 -0.57 -18.42
C PHE A 25 17.18 -1.57 -18.12
N ARG A 26 16.01 -1.05 -17.75
CA ARG A 26 14.82 -1.83 -17.40
C ARG A 26 13.66 -1.43 -18.30
N TYR A 27 12.87 -2.42 -18.73
CA TYR A 27 11.57 -2.20 -19.34
C TYR A 27 10.48 -2.42 -18.30
N PHE A 28 9.50 -1.52 -18.26
CA PHE A 28 8.30 -1.72 -17.46
C PHE A 28 7.27 -2.49 -18.29
N GLU A 29 7.12 -3.79 -18.05
CA GLU A 29 6.24 -4.66 -18.84
C GLU A 29 4.77 -4.54 -18.41
N ASN A 30 4.48 -5.03 -17.21
CA ASN A 30 3.14 -5.08 -16.64
C ASN A 30 3.24 -5.08 -15.10
N MET A 31 2.13 -4.75 -14.47
CA MET A 31 1.98 -4.85 -13.03
C MET A 31 0.64 -5.47 -12.67
N ASP A 32 0.62 -6.11 -11.52
CA ASP A 32 -0.60 -6.63 -10.94
C ASP A 32 -1.00 -5.75 -9.76
N VAL A 33 -2.26 -5.31 -9.74
CA VAL A 33 -2.80 -4.52 -8.63
C VAL A 33 -3.71 -5.41 -7.80
N LYS A 34 -3.30 -5.65 -6.56
CA LYS A 34 -4.12 -6.34 -5.55
C LYS A 34 -4.79 -5.32 -4.65
N ILE A 35 -6.12 -5.32 -4.65
CA ILE A 35 -6.95 -4.52 -3.75
C ILE A 35 -7.51 -5.45 -2.69
N GLU A 36 -7.19 -5.16 -1.43
CA GLU A 36 -7.74 -5.89 -0.28
C GLU A 36 -8.64 -4.95 0.52
N GLY A 37 -9.89 -5.37 0.74
CA GLY A 37 -10.87 -4.67 1.56
C GLY A 37 -11.22 -5.50 2.80
N GLY A 38 -11.33 -4.84 3.94
CA GLY A 38 -11.77 -5.44 5.20
C GLY A 38 -13.14 -4.92 5.62
N GLY A 39 -13.83 -5.69 6.48
CA GLY A 39 -15.05 -5.24 7.15
C GLY A 39 -14.81 -4.03 8.06
N LYS A 40 -15.92 -3.39 8.48
CA LYS A 40 -15.89 -2.19 9.32
C LYS A 40 -15.17 -2.44 10.65
N GLU A 41 -15.22 -3.67 11.14
CA GLU A 41 -14.62 -4.11 12.39
C GLU A 41 -13.09 -3.93 12.37
N ILE A 42 -12.44 -4.13 11.20
CA ILE A 42 -11.00 -3.88 11.05
C ILE A 42 -10.68 -2.39 11.22
N LYS A 43 -11.54 -1.50 10.70
CA LYS A 43 -11.38 -0.05 10.88
C LYS A 43 -11.56 0.35 12.35
N GLU A 44 -12.57 -0.21 13.03
CA GLU A 44 -12.84 0.06 14.44
C GLU A 44 -11.67 -0.41 15.33
N TYR A 45 -11.14 -1.60 15.08
CA TYR A 45 -9.94 -2.10 15.74
C TYR A 45 -8.73 -1.16 15.57
N GLN A 46 -8.48 -0.67 14.34
CA GLN A 46 -7.39 0.27 14.07
C GLN A 46 -7.59 1.61 14.78
N LEU A 47 -8.82 2.14 14.82
CA LEU A 47 -9.13 3.38 15.53
C LEU A 47 -8.91 3.26 17.03
N THR A 48 -9.38 2.18 17.66
CA THR A 48 -9.14 1.91 19.08
C THR A 48 -7.65 1.77 19.37
N SER A 49 -6.91 1.05 18.52
CA SER A 49 -5.45 0.87 18.66
C SER A 49 -4.69 2.19 18.54
N ALA A 50 -5.07 3.05 17.58
CA ALA A 50 -4.45 4.35 17.37
C ALA A 50 -4.75 5.32 18.53
N ALA A 51 -5.99 5.33 19.04
CA ALA A 51 -6.36 6.14 20.21
C ALA A 51 -5.56 5.74 21.46
N ASN A 52 -5.36 4.44 21.66
CA ASN A 52 -4.56 3.90 22.77
C ASN A 52 -3.05 4.21 22.66
N SER A 53 -2.55 4.55 21.47
CA SER A 53 -1.12 4.86 21.26
C SER A 53 -0.72 6.27 21.72
N GLY A 54 -1.69 7.14 22.05
CA GLY A 54 -1.46 8.55 22.34
C GLY A 54 -1.34 8.94 23.83
N ILE A 55 -1.78 8.11 24.78
CA ILE A 55 -1.86 8.50 26.20
C ILE A 55 -1.36 7.38 27.12
N THR A 56 -0.15 7.60 27.66
CA THR A 56 0.46 7.02 28.89
C THR A 56 -0.07 5.68 29.43
N GLY A 57 0.58 4.57 29.05
CA GLY A 57 1.15 3.49 29.87
C GLY A 57 0.55 2.92 31.16
N ALA A 58 -0.63 3.32 31.67
CA ALA A 58 -1.05 2.92 33.03
C ALA A 58 -2.51 2.45 33.21
N GLU A 59 -3.34 2.43 32.16
CA GLU A 59 -4.72 1.94 32.28
C GLU A 59 -4.99 0.76 31.35
N VAL A 60 -5.91 -0.12 31.77
CA VAL A 60 -6.30 -1.35 31.09
C VAL A 60 -6.64 -1.04 29.62
N PHE A 61 -5.77 -1.46 28.71
CA PHE A 61 -5.97 -1.26 27.27
C PHE A 61 -7.32 -1.84 26.84
N SER A 62 -8.21 -0.99 26.33
CA SER A 62 -9.44 -1.47 25.68
C SER A 62 -9.06 -2.20 24.40
N ILE A 63 -9.08 -3.52 24.44
CA ILE A 63 -8.95 -4.39 23.27
C ILE A 63 -10.33 -4.41 22.60
N TYR A 64 -10.43 -3.86 21.40
CA TYR A 64 -11.63 -4.01 20.59
C TYR A 64 -11.84 -5.50 20.28
N THR A 65 -13.00 -6.02 20.65
CA THR A 65 -13.48 -7.37 20.31
C THR A 65 -14.93 -7.26 19.84
N ASN A 66 -15.27 -7.96 18.79
CA ASN A 66 -16.67 -8.10 18.32
C ASN A 66 -17.19 -9.52 18.48
N MET A 67 -16.48 -10.34 19.26
CA MET A 67 -16.90 -11.68 19.64
C MET A 67 -17.78 -11.61 20.89
N SER A 68 -18.82 -12.44 20.94
CA SER A 68 -19.72 -12.53 22.10
C SER A 68 -19.04 -13.13 23.33
N GLU A 69 -18.02 -13.98 23.12
CA GLU A 69 -17.22 -14.61 24.16
C GLU A 69 -15.73 -14.54 23.80
N GLY A 70 -14.88 -14.17 24.75
CA GLY A 70 -13.43 -14.03 24.56
C GLY A 70 -12.98 -12.74 23.87
N TYR A 71 -11.69 -12.68 23.55
CA TYR A 71 -11.06 -11.55 22.85
C TYR A 71 -10.68 -11.98 21.42
N GLY A 72 -11.17 -11.24 20.43
CA GLY A 72 -10.78 -11.46 19.04
C GLY A 72 -11.52 -10.56 18.06
N LEU A 73 -11.07 -10.60 16.81
CA LEU A 73 -11.65 -9.86 15.72
C LEU A 73 -12.23 -10.83 14.70
N PHE A 74 -13.55 -10.84 14.58
CA PHE A 74 -14.27 -11.56 13.55
C PHE A 74 -14.69 -10.59 12.45
N SER A 75 -14.11 -10.68 11.26
CA SER A 75 -14.46 -9.78 10.16
C SER A 75 -14.35 -10.50 8.82
N SER A 76 -14.97 -9.93 7.79
CA SER A 76 -14.86 -10.41 6.42
C SER A 76 -13.75 -9.67 5.68
N LYS A 77 -13.12 -10.36 4.74
CA LYS A 77 -12.11 -9.80 3.83
C LYS A 77 -12.54 -10.08 2.40
N ASN A 78 -12.41 -9.08 1.54
CA ASN A 78 -12.50 -9.23 0.10
C ASN A 78 -11.14 -8.94 -0.55
N VAL A 79 -10.79 -9.72 -1.55
CA VAL A 79 -9.56 -9.53 -2.33
C VAL A 79 -9.94 -9.50 -3.80
N SER A 80 -9.45 -8.49 -4.51
CA SER A 80 -9.56 -8.37 -5.96
C SER A 80 -8.15 -8.20 -6.53
N VAL A 81 -7.81 -9.00 -7.56
CA VAL A 81 -6.53 -8.93 -8.24
C VAL A 81 -6.77 -8.54 -9.69
N PHE A 82 -6.15 -7.45 -10.12
CA PHE A 82 -6.18 -6.96 -11.49
C PHE A 82 -4.80 -7.23 -12.09
N GLY A 83 -4.70 -8.31 -12.87
CA GLY A 83 -3.45 -8.72 -13.48
C GLY A 83 -3.17 -8.02 -14.80
N GLY A 84 -1.89 -7.94 -15.18
CA GLY A 84 -1.48 -7.53 -16.52
C GLY A 84 -1.77 -6.05 -16.84
N ILE A 85 -1.87 -5.20 -15.82
CA ILE A 85 -2.07 -3.77 -16.03
C ILE A 85 -0.80 -3.19 -16.65
N LYS A 86 -0.97 -2.57 -17.82
CA LYS A 86 0.10 -1.79 -18.46
C LYS A 86 -0.01 -0.34 -18.06
N VAL A 87 1.10 0.24 -17.64
CA VAL A 87 1.22 1.69 -17.48
C VAL A 87 1.27 2.35 -18.86
N ASN A 88 0.86 3.61 -18.94
CA ASN A 88 0.95 4.34 -20.20
C ASN A 88 2.42 4.74 -20.48
N VAL A 89 2.74 5.04 -21.75
CA VAL A 89 4.09 5.46 -22.18
C VAL A 89 4.58 6.67 -21.38
N LYS A 90 3.69 7.64 -21.13
CA LYS A 90 4.02 8.85 -20.36
C LYS A 90 4.47 8.56 -18.92
N THR A 91 3.95 7.48 -18.31
CA THR A 91 4.35 7.02 -16.98
C THR A 91 5.75 6.42 -17.04
N VAL A 92 6.09 5.64 -18.07
CA VAL A 92 7.46 5.13 -18.27
C VAL A 92 8.43 6.29 -18.49
N ASP A 93 8.07 7.27 -19.32
CA ASP A 93 8.87 8.49 -19.50
C ASP A 93 9.06 9.21 -18.16
N SER A 94 7.99 9.33 -17.37
CA SER A 94 8.07 9.92 -16.03
C SER A 94 9.02 9.12 -15.12
N MET A 95 9.01 7.79 -15.15
CA MET A 95 9.96 6.98 -14.38
C MET A 95 11.42 7.30 -14.75
N SER A 96 11.70 7.58 -16.02
CA SER A 96 13.06 7.87 -16.49
C SER A 96 13.60 9.25 -16.08
N VAL A 97 12.72 10.23 -15.82
CA VAL A 97 13.11 11.61 -15.49
C VAL A 97 12.79 12.03 -14.06
N HIS A 98 11.96 11.27 -13.35
CA HIS A 98 11.52 11.65 -12.00
C HIS A 98 12.66 11.48 -10.98
N PRO A 99 12.87 12.44 -10.04
CA PRO A 99 13.98 12.39 -9.09
C PRO A 99 14.06 11.14 -8.20
N LEU A 100 12.92 10.47 -7.97
CA LEU A 100 12.87 9.22 -7.20
C LEU A 100 13.22 7.97 -8.01
N THR A 101 13.21 8.02 -9.33
CA THR A 101 13.31 6.80 -10.16
C THR A 101 14.27 6.91 -11.34
N PHE A 102 14.89 8.08 -11.55
CA PHE A 102 15.83 8.30 -12.68
C PHE A 102 17.04 7.36 -12.61
N ASP A 103 17.49 7.02 -11.41
CA ASP A 103 18.61 6.12 -11.13
C ASP A 103 18.24 4.63 -11.26
N LEU A 104 16.95 4.30 -11.39
CA LEU A 104 16.46 2.94 -11.65
C LEU A 104 16.61 2.54 -13.14
N ASN A 105 16.90 3.52 -14.01
CA ASN A 105 17.25 3.34 -15.43
C ASN A 105 16.15 2.64 -16.26
N PHE A 106 14.90 3.07 -16.08
CA PHE A 106 13.78 2.65 -16.92
C PHE A 106 13.84 3.28 -18.32
N LYS A 107 13.54 2.49 -19.35
CA LYS A 107 13.48 2.90 -20.76
C LYS A 107 12.23 2.34 -21.45
N TYR A 108 11.81 3.03 -22.52
CA TYR A 108 10.79 2.55 -23.45
C TYR A 108 11.39 1.59 -24.47
#